data_AF-A0A8J6DS90-F1
#
_entry.id   AF-A0A8J6DS90-F1
#
_cell.length_a   1.000
_cell.length_b   1.000
_cell.length_c   1.000
_cell.angle_alpha   90.00
_cell.angle_beta   90.00
_cell.angle_gamma   90.00
#
_symmetry.space_group_name_H-M   'P 1'
#
loop_
_entity.id
_entity.type
_entity.pdbx_description
1 polymer ?
#
loop_
_entity_poly.entity_id
_entity_poly.type
_entity_poly.pdbx_seq_one_letter_code
_entity_poly.pdbx_strand_id
1 'polypeptide(L)'
;MVFLLFRRVSRAAQGSTPTAVSCQLSNWSEWTDCFPCQDKKYRYRSLLQPNKFGGTICSGDIWDQASCHSPTACLRQVQCGQDFQCKESGRCLKRHLVCNGDRDCTDGSDEEDCDDVRVPGGDCSQYDPIPGSERAALGYNILTQQEMQSVYDARYYGGRCETVYNGEWRELRYDAACERLYYGEDEKYFRKPYNFLKYHFEALADTTLSSELYDDATDLLTKVRNDKSFSAGVTVGAGPVGSPVLLEVGLSGSEDKSLLEKLSQYNNKHHQFMRIFTKVQTANFKMRRDNIMLDEGMLQSLMELPDRYNYGMYANFINDYGTHYITSGSMGGTYEYILVLDKEKMESSGK
;
A
#
# COMPACT_ATOMS: atom_id res chain seq x y z
N MET A 1 32.46 -5.10 -70.25
CA MET A 1 31.67 -6.20 -69.64
C MET A 1 32.31 -6.49 -68.29
N VAL A 2 31.69 -6.38 -67.12
CA VAL A 2 30.31 -6.16 -66.67
C VAL A 2 30.44 -5.53 -65.27
N PHE A 3 29.78 -4.39 -65.02
CA PHE A 3 29.59 -3.86 -63.66
C PHE A 3 28.56 -4.76 -62.95
N LEU A 4 28.98 -5.50 -61.92
CA LEU A 4 28.07 -6.26 -61.06
C LEU A 4 27.40 -5.30 -60.06
N LEU A 5 26.20 -4.85 -60.41
CA LEU A 5 25.27 -4.17 -59.52
C LEU A 5 24.82 -5.15 -58.42
N PHE A 6 25.38 -5.02 -57.22
CA PHE A 6 24.79 -5.62 -56.02
C PHE A 6 23.51 -4.85 -55.66
N ARG A 7 22.38 -5.37 -56.13
CA ARG A 7 21.04 -4.92 -55.76
C ARG A 7 20.81 -5.30 -54.29
N ARG A 8 21.03 -4.36 -53.36
CA ARG A 8 20.56 -4.48 -51.97
C ARG A 8 19.04 -4.56 -52.01
N VAL A 9 18.50 -5.77 -51.84
CA VAL A 9 17.07 -5.98 -51.58
C VAL A 9 16.83 -5.51 -50.14
N SER A 10 16.25 -4.32 -50.00
CA SER A 10 15.69 -3.86 -48.74
C SER A 10 14.55 -4.80 -48.37
N ARG A 11 14.77 -5.73 -47.43
CA ARG A 11 13.68 -6.39 -46.72
C ARG A 11 12.99 -5.30 -45.90
N ALA A 12 11.89 -4.77 -46.43
CA ALA A 12 10.91 -4.08 -45.63
C ALA A 12 10.45 -5.08 -44.55
N ALA A 13 10.81 -4.82 -43.29
CA ALA A 13 10.19 -5.49 -42.17
C ALA A 13 8.70 -5.11 -42.24
N GLN A 14 7.88 -6.02 -42.74
CA GLN A 14 6.43 -5.95 -42.54
C GLN A 14 6.22 -5.96 -41.03
N GLY A 15 5.95 -4.80 -40.44
CA GLY A 15 5.47 -4.70 -39.09
C GLY A 15 4.12 -5.41 -39.05
N SER A 16 4.11 -6.67 -38.62
CA SER A 16 2.89 -7.42 -38.39
C SER A 16 2.17 -6.75 -37.24
N THR A 17 1.14 -5.96 -37.54
CA THR A 17 0.24 -5.47 -36.49
C THR A 17 -0.43 -6.70 -35.87
N PRO A 18 -0.24 -6.94 -34.56
CA PRO A 18 -0.82 -8.10 -33.91
C PRO A 18 -2.35 -8.04 -33.97
N THR A 19 -2.98 -9.18 -34.23
CA THR A 19 -4.45 -9.27 -34.37
C THR A 19 -5.13 -8.94 -33.06
N ALA A 20 -6.20 -8.15 -33.10
CA ALA A 20 -7.03 -7.83 -31.95
C ALA A 20 -7.56 -9.11 -31.29
N VAL A 21 -7.42 -9.21 -29.97
CA VAL A 21 -7.92 -10.32 -29.16
C VAL A 21 -8.95 -9.76 -28.19
N SER A 22 -10.21 -10.17 -28.34
CA SER A 22 -11.29 -9.77 -27.43
C SER A 22 -11.19 -10.46 -26.08
N CYS A 23 -11.69 -9.79 -25.05
CA CYS A 23 -11.73 -10.33 -23.71
C CYS A 23 -12.74 -11.50 -23.60
N GLN A 24 -12.39 -12.53 -22.83
CA GLN A 24 -13.23 -13.71 -22.57
C GLN A 24 -13.29 -14.00 -21.07
N LEU A 25 -14.50 -14.11 -20.54
CA LEU A 25 -14.78 -14.53 -19.16
C LEU A 25 -15.39 -15.93 -19.17
N SER A 26 -15.16 -16.69 -18.10
CA SER A 26 -15.85 -17.95 -17.88
C SER A 26 -17.34 -17.72 -17.59
N ASN A 27 -18.09 -18.81 -17.59
CA ASN A 27 -19.40 -18.83 -16.96
C ASN A 27 -19.29 -18.56 -15.46
N TRP A 28 -20.39 -18.09 -14.87
CA TRP A 28 -20.52 -17.91 -13.43
C TRP A 28 -20.45 -19.26 -12.71
N SER A 29 -19.82 -19.27 -11.54
CA SER A 29 -19.93 -20.37 -10.58
C SER A 29 -21.37 -20.50 -10.08
N GLU A 30 -21.68 -21.66 -9.51
CA GLU A 30 -22.86 -21.81 -8.67
C GLU A 30 -22.81 -20.80 -7.50
N TRP A 31 -23.98 -20.40 -7.04
CA TRP A 31 -24.11 -19.54 -5.87
C TRP A 31 -23.65 -20.29 -4.61
N THR A 32 -22.97 -19.59 -3.71
CA THR A 32 -22.74 -20.09 -2.36
C THR A 32 -24.04 -20.26 -1.59
N ASP A 33 -23.95 -21.02 -0.50
CA ASP A 33 -24.95 -20.96 0.56
C ASP A 33 -25.13 -19.52 1.06
N CYS A 34 -26.30 -19.21 1.59
CA CYS A 34 -26.61 -17.91 2.16
C CYS A 34 -25.90 -17.75 3.50
N PHE A 35 -25.13 -16.67 3.67
CA PHE A 35 -24.42 -16.37 4.91
C PHE A 35 -25.36 -15.64 5.89
N PRO A 36 -25.74 -16.25 7.04
CA PRO A 36 -26.76 -15.70 7.93
C PRO A 36 -26.43 -14.34 8.54
N CYS A 37 -25.14 -14.05 8.74
CA CYS A 37 -24.71 -12.80 9.38
C CYS A 37 -24.63 -11.62 8.40
N GLN A 38 -24.64 -11.89 7.09
CA GLN A 38 -24.55 -10.89 6.05
C GLN A 38 -25.84 -10.77 5.23
N ASP A 39 -26.73 -11.79 5.31
CA ASP A 39 -27.89 -11.95 4.42
C ASP A 39 -27.52 -11.85 2.93
N LYS A 40 -26.35 -12.41 2.58
CA LYS A 40 -25.76 -12.38 1.24
C LYS A 40 -25.28 -13.75 0.79
N LYS A 41 -25.31 -13.95 -0.52
CA LYS A 41 -24.69 -15.08 -1.22
C LYS A 41 -23.79 -14.55 -2.33
N TYR A 42 -22.79 -15.34 -2.69
CA TYR A 42 -21.72 -14.91 -3.58
C TYR A 42 -21.53 -15.89 -4.73
N ARG A 43 -20.98 -15.40 -5.84
CA ARG A 43 -20.50 -16.20 -6.95
C ARG A 43 -19.34 -15.50 -7.64
N TYR A 44 -18.58 -16.23 -8.43
CA TYR A 44 -17.44 -15.67 -9.16
C TYR A 44 -17.33 -16.27 -10.55
N ARG A 45 -16.50 -15.65 -11.38
CA ARG A 45 -16.08 -16.16 -12.69
C ARG A 45 -14.61 -15.82 -12.91
N SER A 46 -13.94 -16.52 -13.81
CA SER A 46 -12.53 -16.35 -14.09
C SER A 46 -12.32 -15.57 -15.39
N LEU A 47 -11.29 -14.73 -15.41
CA LEU A 47 -10.81 -14.09 -16.64
C LEU A 47 -9.96 -15.09 -17.42
N LEU A 48 -10.48 -15.56 -18.56
CA LEU A 48 -9.80 -16.55 -19.40
C LEU A 48 -8.81 -15.86 -20.35
N GLN A 49 -9.21 -14.74 -20.94
CA GLN A 49 -8.40 -13.99 -21.88
C GLN A 49 -8.63 -12.49 -21.66
N PRO A 50 -7.59 -11.69 -21.35
CA PRO A 50 -7.72 -10.24 -21.34
C PRO A 50 -7.80 -9.70 -22.77
N ASN A 51 -8.39 -8.52 -22.95
CA ASN A 51 -8.37 -7.85 -24.25
C ASN A 51 -6.94 -7.41 -24.61
N LYS A 52 -6.51 -7.69 -25.85
CA LYS A 52 -5.21 -7.27 -26.38
C LYS A 52 -5.40 -6.58 -27.73
N PHE A 53 -4.50 -5.65 -28.03
CA PHE A 53 -4.38 -5.01 -29.36
C PHE A 53 -5.70 -4.38 -29.88
N GLY A 54 -6.44 -3.71 -28.99
CA GLY A 54 -7.70 -3.04 -29.35
C GLY A 54 -8.94 -3.94 -29.41
N GLY A 55 -8.86 -5.18 -28.92
CA GLY A 55 -10.03 -6.04 -28.74
C GLY A 55 -11.04 -5.45 -27.73
N THR A 56 -12.30 -5.88 -27.86
CA THR A 56 -13.41 -5.40 -27.02
C THR A 56 -13.17 -5.73 -25.53
N ILE A 57 -13.42 -4.76 -24.66
CA ILE A 57 -13.37 -4.95 -23.20
C ILE A 57 -14.52 -5.84 -22.73
N CYS A 58 -14.30 -6.61 -21.67
CA CYS A 58 -15.40 -7.30 -21.00
C CYS A 58 -16.19 -6.29 -20.16
N SER A 59 -17.50 -6.22 -20.36
CA SER A 59 -18.40 -5.44 -19.50
C SER A 59 -18.83 -6.30 -18.32
N GLY A 60 -18.36 -5.94 -17.12
CA GLY A 60 -18.77 -6.53 -15.84
C GLY A 60 -17.64 -7.23 -15.08
N ASP A 61 -17.83 -7.31 -13.76
CA ASP A 61 -16.79 -7.75 -12.81
C ASP A 61 -16.65 -9.28 -12.75
N ILE A 62 -15.63 -9.75 -12.03
CA ILE A 62 -15.33 -11.18 -11.86
C ILE A 62 -15.98 -11.78 -10.60
N TRP A 63 -16.58 -10.95 -9.74
CA TRP A 63 -17.35 -11.33 -8.56
C TRP A 63 -18.74 -10.72 -8.61
N ASP A 64 -19.69 -11.34 -7.91
CA ASP A 64 -21.07 -10.86 -7.80
C ASP A 64 -21.65 -11.26 -6.45
N GLN A 65 -22.53 -10.40 -5.92
CA GLN A 65 -23.21 -10.61 -4.65
C GLN A 65 -24.72 -10.42 -4.83
N ALA A 66 -25.50 -11.23 -4.12
CA ALA A 66 -26.95 -11.09 -4.10
C ALA A 66 -27.49 -11.21 -2.68
N SER A 67 -28.52 -10.44 -2.38
CA SER A 67 -29.28 -10.58 -1.14
C SER A 67 -29.93 -11.97 -1.08
N CYS A 68 -29.90 -12.57 0.10
CA CYS A 68 -30.58 -13.81 0.41
C CYS A 68 -31.11 -13.74 1.83
N HIS A 69 -32.21 -14.42 2.11
CA HIS A 69 -32.73 -14.52 3.47
C HIS A 69 -32.45 -15.93 3.98
N SER A 70 -31.60 -16.05 4.99
CA SER A 70 -31.29 -17.34 5.59
C SER A 70 -32.31 -17.67 6.69
N PRO A 71 -32.84 -18.91 6.75
CA PRO A 71 -33.73 -19.32 7.85
C PRO A 71 -32.97 -19.56 9.16
N THR A 72 -31.63 -19.59 9.12
CA THR A 72 -30.76 -19.86 10.26
C THR A 72 -30.40 -18.54 10.94
N ALA A 73 -30.47 -18.48 12.27
CA ALA A 73 -30.04 -17.27 12.99
C ALA A 73 -28.51 -17.10 12.90
N CYS A 74 -28.05 -15.86 12.72
CA CYS A 74 -26.63 -15.52 12.84
C CYS A 74 -26.16 -15.77 14.28
N LEU A 75 -25.45 -16.87 14.49
CA LEU A 75 -24.73 -17.12 15.72
C LEU A 75 -23.36 -16.44 15.62
N ARG A 76 -23.30 -15.12 15.91
CA ARG A 76 -22.01 -14.48 16.23
C ARG A 76 -21.48 -15.19 17.46
N GLN A 77 -20.55 -16.12 17.28
CA GLN A 77 -19.95 -16.83 18.40
C GLN A 77 -19.19 -15.80 19.24
N VAL A 78 -19.50 -15.75 20.54
CA VAL A 78 -18.69 -15.03 21.52
C VAL A 78 -17.38 -15.79 21.65
N GLN A 79 -16.36 -15.34 20.92
CA GLN A 79 -15.07 -16.05 20.81
C GLN A 79 -14.05 -15.59 21.86
N CYS A 80 -14.35 -14.56 22.64
CA CYS A 80 -13.37 -13.94 23.55
C CYS A 80 -13.25 -14.65 24.92
N GLY A 81 -14.06 -15.67 25.21
CA GLY A 81 -13.95 -16.43 26.46
C GLY A 81 -14.13 -15.57 27.71
N GLN A 82 -13.06 -15.36 28.48
CA GLN A 82 -13.06 -14.50 29.68
C GLN A 82 -12.67 -13.04 29.38
N ASP A 83 -12.23 -12.74 28.17
CA ASP A 83 -11.86 -11.41 27.74
C ASP A 83 -13.11 -10.58 27.38
N PHE A 84 -12.97 -9.25 27.35
CA PHE A 84 -14.02 -8.34 26.90
C PHE A 84 -14.13 -8.38 25.38
N GLN A 85 -15.34 -8.23 24.84
CA GLN A 85 -15.58 -8.26 23.40
C GLN A 85 -16.22 -6.94 22.96
N CYS A 86 -15.62 -6.26 21.98
CA CYS A 86 -16.20 -5.07 21.37
C CYS A 86 -17.54 -5.41 20.70
N LYS A 87 -18.55 -4.52 20.81
CA LYS A 87 -19.94 -4.82 20.42
C LYS A 87 -20.09 -5.03 18.91
N GLU A 88 -19.41 -4.22 18.10
CA GLU A 88 -19.57 -4.24 16.64
C GLU A 88 -18.55 -5.11 15.91
N SER A 89 -17.27 -5.02 16.27
CA SER A 89 -16.18 -5.73 15.59
C SER A 89 -15.92 -7.14 16.09
N GLY A 90 -16.35 -7.46 17.33
CA GLY A 90 -16.04 -8.73 17.96
C GLY A 90 -14.58 -8.89 18.37
N ARG A 91 -13.77 -7.81 18.36
CA ARG A 91 -12.39 -7.78 18.86
C ARG A 91 -12.34 -8.15 20.35
N CYS A 92 -11.36 -8.98 20.71
CA CYS A 92 -11.16 -9.43 22.09
C CYS A 92 -10.10 -8.57 22.80
N LEU A 93 -10.50 -7.94 23.90
CA LEU A 93 -9.65 -7.10 24.75
C LEU A 93 -9.50 -7.71 26.13
N LYS A 94 -8.28 -7.63 26.70
CA LYS A 94 -8.08 -8.02 28.08
C LYS A 94 -8.87 -7.09 29.00
N ARG A 95 -9.48 -7.63 30.06
CA ARG A 95 -10.32 -6.85 30.99
C ARG A 95 -9.65 -5.64 31.64
N HIS A 96 -8.32 -5.62 31.74
CA HIS A 96 -7.59 -4.46 32.27
C HIS A 96 -7.54 -3.27 31.29
N LEU A 97 -8.02 -3.47 30.06
CA LEU A 97 -8.13 -2.43 29.04
C LEU A 97 -9.51 -1.76 29.02
N VAL A 98 -10.48 -2.26 29.80
CA VAL A 98 -11.82 -1.66 29.89
C VAL A 98 -11.77 -0.50 30.87
N CYS A 99 -12.34 0.65 30.48
CA CYS A 99 -12.33 1.90 31.24
C CYS A 99 -10.91 2.36 31.61
N ASN A 100 -9.95 2.22 30.71
CA ASN A 100 -8.57 2.63 30.93
C ASN A 100 -8.25 4.04 30.38
N GLY A 101 -9.24 4.72 29.78
CA GLY A 101 -9.09 6.05 29.19
C GLY A 101 -8.47 6.07 27.79
N ASP A 102 -8.18 4.91 27.20
CA ASP A 102 -7.78 4.75 25.80
C ASP A 102 -8.90 4.02 25.04
N ARG A 103 -9.23 4.49 23.84
CA ARG A 103 -10.21 3.79 22.98
C ARG A 103 -9.53 2.64 22.25
N ASP A 104 -9.65 1.42 22.78
CA ASP A 104 -9.14 0.19 22.18
C ASP A 104 -10.16 -0.51 21.26
N CYS A 105 -11.47 -0.21 21.39
CA CYS A 105 -12.49 -0.55 20.40
C CYS A 105 -12.85 0.65 19.50
N THR A 106 -13.12 0.39 18.22
CA THR A 106 -13.54 1.44 17.25
C THR A 106 -14.92 1.98 17.57
N ASP A 107 -15.80 1.15 18.15
CA ASP A 107 -17.11 1.55 18.65
C ASP A 107 -17.05 2.27 20.02
N GLY A 108 -15.88 2.29 20.67
CA GLY A 108 -15.67 2.87 22.00
C GLY A 108 -16.36 2.12 23.13
N SER A 109 -16.84 0.89 22.89
CA SER A 109 -17.62 0.10 23.86
C SER A 109 -16.83 -0.30 25.12
N ASP A 110 -15.51 -0.25 25.06
CA ASP A 110 -14.59 -0.44 26.17
C ASP A 110 -14.55 0.73 27.15
N GLU A 111 -14.97 1.92 26.74
CA GLU A 111 -14.97 3.15 27.52
C GLU A 111 -16.39 3.67 27.83
N GLU A 112 -17.40 2.82 27.67
CA GLU A 112 -18.80 3.10 28.03
C GLU A 112 -19.11 2.62 29.46
N ASP A 113 -19.96 3.35 30.20
CA ASP A 113 -20.46 2.99 31.54
C ASP A 113 -19.37 2.92 32.65
N CYS A 114 -18.41 3.85 32.60
CA CYS A 114 -17.25 3.92 33.49
C CYS A 114 -17.44 4.84 34.71
N ASP A 115 -18.60 4.79 35.38
CA ASP A 115 -19.08 5.80 36.36
C ASP A 115 -18.17 6.05 37.60
N ASP A 116 -17.22 5.17 37.93
CA ASP A 116 -16.37 5.30 39.12
C ASP A 116 -14.88 4.94 38.87
N VAL A 117 -14.43 4.99 37.61
CA VAL A 117 -13.06 4.62 37.26
C VAL A 117 -12.17 5.85 37.20
N ARG A 118 -11.30 6.01 38.20
CA ARG A 118 -10.17 6.95 38.12
C ARG A 118 -9.13 6.36 37.19
N VAL A 119 -9.13 6.81 35.94
CA VAL A 119 -8.03 6.56 35.00
C VAL A 119 -6.75 7.10 35.64
N PRO A 120 -5.76 6.25 35.99
CA PRO A 120 -4.47 6.74 36.44
C PRO A 120 -3.93 7.60 35.31
N GLY A 121 -3.68 8.88 35.58
CA GLY A 121 -3.21 9.85 34.59
C GLY A 121 -1.84 9.45 34.05
N GLY A 122 -1.84 8.56 33.06
CA GLY A 122 -0.71 8.27 32.19
C GLY A 122 -0.71 9.36 31.13
N ASP A 123 0.30 10.21 31.20
CA ASP A 123 0.53 11.41 30.39
C ASP A 123 0.82 11.12 28.90
N CYS A 124 0.22 10.06 28.35
CA CYS A 124 0.59 9.46 27.08
C CYS A 124 -0.44 9.69 25.99
N SER A 125 -1.69 9.97 26.35
CA SER A 125 -2.74 10.37 25.40
C SER A 125 -2.50 11.75 24.80
N GLN A 126 -1.64 12.57 25.41
CA GLN A 126 -1.23 13.87 24.86
C GLN A 126 -0.25 13.75 23.69
N TYR A 127 0.43 12.60 23.53
CA TYR A 127 1.44 12.42 22.49
C TYR A 127 0.81 11.91 21.21
N ASP A 128 1.18 12.53 20.11
CA ASP A 128 0.77 12.09 18.78
C ASP A 128 1.36 10.72 18.42
N PRO A 129 0.68 9.92 17.59
CA PRO A 129 1.21 8.66 17.10
C PRO A 129 2.47 8.88 16.26
N ILE A 130 3.35 7.87 16.18
CA ILE A 130 4.52 7.91 15.30
C ILE A 130 4.11 8.27 13.85
N PRO A 131 4.85 9.20 13.19
CA PRO A 131 4.55 9.60 11.82
C PRO A 131 4.55 8.42 10.85
N GLY A 132 3.54 8.36 9.98
CA GLY A 132 3.42 7.30 8.98
C GLY A 132 2.94 5.95 9.51
N SER A 133 2.53 5.85 10.79
CA SER A 133 1.94 4.63 11.36
C SER A 133 0.76 4.10 10.54
N GLU A 134 -0.14 4.98 10.11
CA GLU A 134 -1.31 4.62 9.29
C GLU A 134 -0.89 4.00 7.96
N ARG A 135 0.09 4.58 7.25
CA ARG A 135 0.59 4.00 5.99
C ARG A 135 1.31 2.67 6.20
N ALA A 136 2.10 2.53 7.27
CA ALA A 136 2.73 1.25 7.61
C ALA A 136 1.72 0.15 7.98
N ALA A 137 0.50 0.54 8.36
CA ALA A 137 -0.56 -0.38 8.73
C ALA A 137 -1.37 -0.89 7.53
N LEU A 138 -1.28 -0.23 6.37
CA LEU A 138 -2.00 -0.61 5.15
C LEU A 138 -1.45 -1.90 4.53
N GLY A 139 -2.33 -2.60 3.83
CA GLY A 139 -1.97 -3.68 2.93
C GLY A 139 -1.30 -3.17 1.65
N TYR A 140 -0.63 -4.07 0.95
CA TYR A 140 0.05 -3.77 -0.32
C TYR A 140 -0.28 -4.80 -1.41
N ASN A 141 -0.68 -4.32 -2.58
CA ASN A 141 -0.90 -5.16 -3.74
C ASN A 141 0.27 -5.06 -4.72
N ILE A 142 1.02 -6.15 -4.88
CA ILE A 142 2.19 -6.18 -5.76
C ILE A 142 1.84 -6.10 -7.26
N LEU A 143 0.59 -6.44 -7.63
CA LEU A 143 0.15 -6.42 -9.03
C LEU A 143 -0.18 -5.00 -9.49
N THR A 144 -0.81 -4.21 -8.63
CA THR A 144 -1.21 -2.82 -8.93
C THR A 144 -0.23 -1.79 -8.38
N GLN A 145 0.67 -2.21 -7.47
CA GLN A 145 1.57 -1.35 -6.69
C GLN A 145 0.82 -0.28 -5.88
N GLN A 146 -0.32 -0.65 -5.32
CA GLN A 146 -1.18 0.26 -4.56
C GLN A 146 -1.28 -0.16 -3.09
N GLU A 147 -1.41 0.86 -2.25
CA GLU A 147 -1.81 0.73 -0.85
C GLU A 147 -3.29 0.31 -0.80
N MET A 148 -3.60 -0.65 0.06
CA MET A 148 -4.92 -1.24 0.24
C MET A 148 -5.49 -0.85 1.60
N GLN A 149 -6.56 -1.51 2.06
CA GLN A 149 -7.14 -1.23 3.37
C GLN A 149 -6.17 -1.59 4.52
N SER A 150 -6.48 -1.06 5.71
CA SER A 150 -5.72 -1.32 6.93
C SER A 150 -5.70 -2.82 7.27
N VAL A 151 -4.49 -3.36 7.44
CA VAL A 151 -4.24 -4.73 7.90
C VAL A 151 -4.00 -4.72 9.41
N TYR A 152 -3.14 -3.80 9.85
CA TYR A 152 -2.85 -3.58 11.26
C TYR A 152 -3.73 -2.48 11.82
N ASP A 153 -4.05 -2.56 13.11
CA ASP A 153 -4.56 -1.38 13.80
C ASP A 153 -3.39 -0.42 14.10
N ALA A 154 -3.42 0.76 13.46
CA ALA A 154 -2.42 1.80 13.62
C ALA A 154 -2.57 2.59 14.93
N ARG A 155 -3.73 2.51 15.59
CA ARG A 155 -4.10 3.31 16.76
C ARG A 155 -4.30 2.46 18.02
N TYR A 156 -4.23 1.14 17.92
CA TYR A 156 -4.24 0.25 19.08
C TYR A 156 -2.94 0.33 19.89
N TYR A 157 -3.06 0.66 21.18
CA TYR A 157 -1.93 0.72 22.12
C TYR A 157 -1.93 -0.42 23.14
N GLY A 158 -3.10 -1.02 23.44
CA GLY A 158 -3.23 -2.16 24.34
C GLY A 158 -2.67 -1.86 25.73
N GLY A 159 -3.01 -0.69 26.27
CA GLY A 159 -2.57 -0.21 27.59
C GLY A 159 -1.06 0.09 27.70
N ARG A 160 -0.31 0.04 26.60
CA ARG A 160 1.12 0.38 26.60
C ARG A 160 1.32 1.87 26.33
N CYS A 161 2.21 2.46 27.10
CA CYS A 161 2.78 3.77 26.79
C CYS A 161 4.28 3.62 26.53
N GLU A 162 4.61 3.36 25.27
CA GLU A 162 5.99 3.41 24.79
C GLU A 162 6.11 4.67 23.92
N THR A 163 7.09 5.53 24.21
CA THR A 163 7.33 6.76 23.46
C THR A 163 8.64 6.71 22.68
N VAL A 164 8.67 7.42 21.56
CA VAL A 164 9.87 7.60 20.73
C VAL A 164 10.25 9.06 20.77
N TYR A 165 11.49 9.32 21.18
CA TYR A 165 12.04 10.67 21.21
C TYR A 165 12.35 11.16 19.80
N ASN A 166 11.82 12.34 19.46
CA ASN A 166 12.20 13.09 18.28
C ASN A 166 13.42 13.96 18.62
N GLY A 167 14.44 14.00 17.77
CA GLY A 167 15.61 14.86 17.97
C GLY A 167 15.37 16.33 17.59
N GLU A 168 14.43 16.58 16.68
CA GLU A 168 14.24 17.86 15.99
C GLU A 168 13.29 18.83 16.71
N TRP A 169 12.61 18.38 17.77
CA TRP A 169 11.63 19.18 18.52
C TRP A 169 12.16 20.52 19.09
N ARG A 170 13.48 20.67 19.22
CA ARG A 170 14.14 21.90 19.66
C ARG A 170 14.34 22.92 18.54
N GLU A 171 13.88 22.65 17.33
CA GLU A 171 13.84 23.63 16.27
C GLU A 171 12.87 24.75 16.65
N LEU A 172 13.35 26.00 16.60
CA LEU A 172 12.55 27.17 16.92
C LEU A 172 11.60 27.44 15.75
N ARG A 173 10.29 27.33 15.98
CA ARG A 173 9.27 27.52 14.95
C ARG A 173 8.46 28.77 15.21
N TYR A 174 8.10 29.45 14.12
CA TYR A 174 7.23 30.60 14.13
C TYR A 174 6.00 30.32 13.26
N ASP A 175 4.83 30.27 13.89
CA ASP A 175 3.56 30.19 13.20
C ASP A 175 3.06 31.61 12.94
N ALA A 176 3.11 32.04 11.67
CA ALA A 176 2.65 33.36 11.24
C ALA A 176 1.12 33.51 11.31
N ALA A 177 0.34 32.42 11.25
CA ALA A 177 -1.11 32.49 11.37
C ALA A 177 -1.54 32.79 12.81
N CYS A 178 -0.77 32.29 13.78
CA CYS A 178 -1.01 32.51 15.21
C CYS A 178 -0.06 33.55 15.85
N GLU A 179 0.85 34.15 15.07
CA GLU A 179 1.89 35.07 15.55
C GLU A 179 2.66 34.52 16.76
N ARG A 180 2.94 33.20 16.74
CA ARG A 180 3.47 32.47 17.89
C ARG A 180 4.85 31.91 17.58
N LEU A 181 5.84 32.31 18.36
CA LEU A 181 7.18 31.71 18.37
C LEU A 181 7.27 30.68 19.50
N TYR A 182 7.56 29.42 19.17
CA TYR A 182 7.59 28.32 20.14
C TYR A 182 8.57 27.21 19.71
N TYR A 183 8.96 26.37 20.67
CA TYR A 183 9.59 25.09 20.39
C TYR A 183 8.51 24.03 20.27
N GLY A 184 8.70 23.02 19.42
CA GLY A 184 7.75 21.91 19.25
C GLY A 184 7.76 20.94 20.43
N GLU A 185 7.52 21.41 21.65
CA GLU A 185 7.49 20.56 22.87
C GLU A 185 6.48 19.41 22.77
N ASP A 186 5.40 19.63 22.02
CA ASP A 186 4.37 18.68 21.61
C ASP A 186 4.92 17.56 20.69
N GLU A 187 5.87 17.88 19.81
CA GLU A 187 6.51 16.91 18.90
C GLU A 187 7.76 16.23 19.48
N LYS A 188 8.04 16.45 20.77
CA LYS A 188 9.21 15.88 21.45
C LYS A 188 9.14 14.35 21.56
N TYR A 189 7.95 13.83 21.79
CA TYR A 189 7.70 12.40 21.95
C TYR A 189 6.52 11.99 21.11
N PHE A 190 6.70 10.89 20.38
CA PHE A 190 5.61 10.24 19.67
C PHE A 190 5.23 8.95 20.37
N ARG A 191 3.93 8.70 20.53
CA ARG A 191 3.39 7.45 21.09
C ARG A 191 3.55 6.33 20.06
N LYS A 192 4.18 5.22 20.46
CA LYS A 192 4.38 4.06 19.60
C LYS A 192 3.20 3.08 19.74
N PRO A 193 2.44 2.80 18.66
CA PRO A 193 1.36 1.82 18.70
C PRO A 193 1.87 0.40 18.99
N TYR A 194 1.00 -0.45 19.49
CA TYR A 194 1.33 -1.81 19.97
C TYR A 194 1.99 -2.68 18.90
N ASN A 195 1.48 -2.58 17.66
CA ASN A 195 1.90 -3.37 16.50
C ASN A 195 3.32 -3.03 16.03
N PHE A 196 3.86 -1.88 16.40
CA PHE A 196 5.24 -1.51 16.09
C PHE A 196 6.19 -2.08 17.14
N LEU A 197 7.13 -2.93 16.70
CA LEU A 197 8.17 -3.47 17.57
C LEU A 197 9.24 -2.42 17.89
N LYS A 198 9.69 -1.69 16.87
CA LYS A 198 10.63 -0.57 17.01
C LYS A 198 10.36 0.50 15.97
N TYR A 199 10.66 1.74 16.32
CA TYR A 199 10.66 2.89 15.44
C TYR A 199 11.81 3.80 15.85
N HIS A 200 12.65 4.19 14.90
CA HIS A 200 13.85 5.00 15.14
C HIS A 200 13.94 6.10 14.09
N PHE A 201 13.96 7.36 14.51
CA PHE A 201 14.21 8.49 13.62
C PHE A 201 15.66 8.48 13.13
N GLU A 202 15.87 8.74 11.84
CA GLU A 202 17.18 8.95 11.26
C GLU A 202 17.53 10.43 11.30
N ALA A 203 18.69 10.77 11.87
CA ALA A 203 19.11 12.15 12.10
C ALA A 203 19.78 12.83 10.89
N LEU A 204 20.12 12.05 9.85
CA LEU A 204 20.78 12.54 8.65
C LEU A 204 20.16 11.84 7.45
N ALA A 205 19.25 12.53 6.78
CA ALA A 205 18.82 12.11 5.47
C ALA A 205 20.01 12.15 4.51
N ASP A 206 20.29 11.02 3.84
CA ASP A 206 21.31 10.95 2.78
C ASP A 206 20.83 11.75 1.57
N THR A 207 20.98 13.07 1.65
CA THR A 207 20.41 14.06 0.71
C THR A 207 21.37 14.34 -0.44
N THR A 208 22.07 13.31 -0.93
CA THR A 208 22.87 13.47 -2.14
C THR A 208 21.93 13.69 -3.32
N LEU A 209 21.83 14.93 -3.77
CA LEU A 209 21.07 15.30 -4.94
C LEU A 209 21.79 14.72 -6.17
N SER A 210 21.15 13.77 -6.83
CA SER A 210 21.66 13.17 -8.05
C SER A 210 20.99 13.83 -9.25
N SER A 211 21.79 14.16 -10.27
CA SER A 211 21.29 14.65 -11.54
C SER A 211 21.79 13.78 -12.69
N GLU A 212 20.85 13.35 -13.53
CA GLU A 212 21.14 12.56 -14.74
C GLU A 212 20.53 13.25 -15.97
N LEU A 213 21.25 13.22 -17.09
CA LEU A 213 20.84 13.79 -18.38
C LEU A 213 20.57 12.66 -19.36
N TYR A 214 19.48 12.77 -20.12
CA TYR A 214 19.05 11.80 -21.12
C TYR A 214 18.75 12.51 -22.45
N ASP A 215 19.14 11.85 -23.55
CA ASP A 215 19.02 12.42 -24.89
C ASP A 215 17.64 12.27 -25.51
N ASP A 216 16.84 11.32 -25.01
CA ASP A 216 15.47 11.08 -25.44
C ASP A 216 14.55 10.63 -24.29
N ALA A 217 13.25 10.71 -24.53
CA ALA A 217 12.23 10.36 -23.52
C ALA A 217 12.23 8.84 -23.23
N THR A 218 12.65 8.02 -24.19
CA THR A 218 12.65 6.56 -24.04
C THR A 218 13.72 6.09 -23.06
N ASP A 219 14.90 6.68 -23.09
CA ASP A 219 16.02 6.38 -22.20
C ASP A 219 15.67 6.73 -20.76
N LEU A 220 15.16 7.95 -20.53
CA LEU A 220 14.60 8.37 -19.23
C LEU A 220 13.53 7.38 -18.73
N LEU A 221 12.56 7.02 -19.58
CA LEU A 221 11.48 6.10 -19.21
C LEU A 221 12.01 4.71 -18.84
N THR A 222 13.01 4.20 -19.57
CA THR A 222 13.62 2.92 -19.22
C THR A 222 14.34 2.97 -17.88
N LYS A 223 15.02 4.08 -17.57
CA LYS A 223 15.72 4.25 -16.30
C LYS A 223 14.75 4.37 -15.12
N VAL A 224 13.72 5.21 -15.23
CA VAL A 224 12.66 5.33 -14.21
C VAL A 224 11.97 3.98 -13.97
N ARG A 225 11.66 3.23 -15.05
CA ARG A 225 11.05 1.89 -14.93
C ARG A 225 11.95 0.91 -14.18
N ASN A 226 13.24 0.90 -14.49
CA ASN A 226 14.20 0.01 -13.84
C ASN A 226 14.36 0.37 -12.36
N ASP A 227 14.45 1.67 -12.04
CA ASP A 227 14.62 2.14 -10.65
C ASP A 227 13.37 1.91 -9.78
N LYS A 228 12.16 1.94 -10.38
CA LYS A 228 10.90 1.64 -9.69
C LYS A 228 10.54 0.16 -9.62
N SER A 229 11.33 -0.71 -10.25
CA SER A 229 11.08 -2.15 -10.19
C SER A 229 11.21 -2.66 -8.74
N PHE A 230 10.16 -3.32 -8.24
CA PHE A 230 10.09 -3.78 -6.86
C PHE A 230 10.80 -5.13 -6.70
N SER A 231 11.81 -5.20 -5.82
CA SER A 231 12.41 -6.46 -5.39
C SER A 231 11.66 -7.00 -4.17
N ALA A 232 10.73 -7.93 -4.40
CA ALA A 232 10.01 -8.62 -3.32
C ALA A 232 10.85 -9.77 -2.77
N GLY A 233 11.36 -9.64 -1.54
CA GLY A 233 11.98 -10.75 -0.82
C GLY A 233 10.93 -11.64 -0.15
N VAL A 234 10.57 -12.78 -0.75
CA VAL A 234 9.66 -13.75 -0.12
C VAL A 234 10.46 -14.62 0.86
N THR A 235 10.13 -14.57 2.15
CA THR A 235 10.63 -15.53 3.15
C THR A 235 9.51 -16.49 3.53
N VAL A 236 9.44 -17.65 2.87
CA VAL A 236 8.52 -18.73 3.27
C VAL A 236 9.21 -19.56 4.36
N GLY A 237 8.71 -19.46 5.59
CA GLY A 237 9.20 -20.24 6.73
C GLY A 237 8.52 -21.60 6.83
N ALA A 238 9.09 -22.62 6.19
CA ALA A 238 8.99 -24.02 6.61
C ALA A 238 10.26 -24.74 6.12
N GLY A 239 11.07 -25.30 7.04
CA GLY A 239 12.40 -25.85 6.71
C GLY A 239 12.37 -27.06 5.76
N PRO A 240 13.53 -27.56 5.24
CA PRO A 240 14.91 -27.20 5.61
C PRO A 240 15.73 -26.49 4.50
N VAL A 241 16.63 -25.62 4.97
CA VAL A 241 17.92 -25.17 4.40
C VAL A 241 17.98 -24.74 2.92
N GLY A 242 18.02 -23.41 2.73
CA GLY A 242 19.08 -22.79 1.93
C GLY A 242 18.78 -22.55 0.45
N SER A 243 17.97 -21.53 0.14
CA SER A 243 18.18 -20.60 -0.99
C SER A 243 17.06 -19.55 -0.99
N PRO A 244 17.32 -18.27 -0.66
CA PRO A 244 16.37 -17.21 -0.96
C PRO A 244 16.35 -17.00 -2.48
N VAL A 245 15.28 -17.45 -3.14
CA VAL A 245 15.04 -17.16 -4.56
C VAL A 245 14.46 -15.74 -4.62
N LEU A 246 15.27 -14.80 -5.08
CA LEU A 246 14.85 -13.42 -5.33
C LEU A 246 14.25 -13.36 -6.73
N LEU A 247 12.92 -13.38 -6.83
CA LEU A 247 12.21 -13.17 -8.09
C LEU A 247 12.04 -11.67 -8.29
N GLU A 248 12.78 -11.10 -9.22
CA GLU A 248 12.50 -9.76 -9.75
C GLU A 248 11.25 -9.84 -10.62
N VAL A 249 10.12 -9.37 -10.07
CA VAL A 249 8.86 -9.26 -10.80
C VAL A 249 8.65 -7.79 -11.14
N GLY A 250 9.00 -7.41 -12.38
CA GLY A 250 8.75 -6.07 -12.90
C GLY A 250 7.28 -5.89 -13.24
N LEU A 251 6.52 -5.23 -12.37
CA LEU A 251 5.12 -4.85 -12.61
C LEU A 251 5.01 -3.33 -12.56
N SER A 252 4.27 -2.74 -13.50
CA SER A 252 4.13 -1.29 -13.64
C SER A 252 2.86 -0.79 -12.95
N GLY A 253 3.02 0.11 -11.98
CA GLY A 253 1.92 0.80 -11.31
C GLY A 253 1.22 1.86 -12.18
N SER A 254 0.09 2.35 -11.68
CA SER A 254 -0.76 3.39 -12.30
C SER A 254 -0.03 4.72 -12.54
N GLU A 255 0.85 5.13 -11.62
CA GLU A 255 1.53 6.43 -11.69
C GLU A 255 2.50 6.55 -12.87
N ASP A 256 3.17 5.45 -13.22
CA ASP A 256 4.13 5.41 -14.34
C ASP A 256 3.47 5.60 -15.69
N LYS A 257 2.22 5.13 -15.85
CA LYS A 257 1.44 5.37 -17.07
C LYS A 257 1.11 6.85 -17.24
N SER A 258 0.76 7.53 -16.15
CA SER A 258 0.46 8.98 -16.16
C SER A 258 1.69 9.81 -16.54
N LEU A 259 2.87 9.44 -16.01
CA LEU A 259 4.12 10.09 -16.38
C LEU A 259 4.48 9.83 -17.85
N LEU A 260 4.26 8.61 -18.33
CA LEU A 260 4.53 8.23 -19.72
C LEU A 260 3.63 8.98 -20.70
N GLU A 261 2.34 9.14 -20.39
CA GLU A 261 1.42 9.95 -21.22
C GLU A 261 1.88 11.41 -21.31
N LYS A 262 2.28 12.02 -20.19
CA LYS A 262 2.78 13.40 -20.16
C LYS A 262 4.08 13.56 -20.96
N LEU A 263 5.02 12.62 -20.84
CA LEU A 263 6.31 12.67 -21.52
C LEU A 263 6.23 12.31 -23.00
N SER A 264 5.21 11.55 -23.42
CA SER A 264 4.99 11.18 -24.83
C SER A 264 4.86 12.40 -25.76
N GLN A 265 4.38 13.53 -25.23
CA GLN A 265 4.22 14.79 -25.94
C GLN A 265 5.56 15.41 -26.38
N TYR A 266 6.67 15.03 -25.74
CA TYR A 266 8.00 15.62 -25.95
C TYR A 266 8.98 14.67 -26.63
N ASN A 267 8.52 13.55 -27.20
CA ASN A 267 9.35 12.51 -27.80
C ASN A 267 10.03 12.93 -29.14
N ASN A 268 10.05 14.22 -29.47
CA ASN A 268 10.75 14.76 -30.63
C ASN A 268 12.24 14.97 -30.28
N LYS A 269 13.15 14.69 -31.23
CA LYS A 269 14.62 14.74 -31.05
C LYS A 269 15.20 16.09 -30.59
N HIS A 270 14.40 17.15 -30.60
CA HIS A 270 14.77 18.51 -30.21
C HIS A 270 14.77 18.74 -28.70
N HIS A 271 14.36 17.76 -27.87
CA HIS A 271 14.38 17.90 -26.41
C HIS A 271 15.46 17.02 -25.77
N GLN A 272 16.05 17.49 -24.66
CA GLN A 272 16.79 16.71 -23.66
C GLN A 272 15.98 16.66 -22.38
N PHE A 273 16.26 15.63 -21.56
CA PHE A 273 15.61 15.45 -20.28
C PHE A 273 16.66 15.44 -19.18
N MET A 274 16.44 16.23 -18.13
CA MET A 274 17.27 16.18 -16.92
C MET A 274 16.40 15.70 -15.76
N ARG A 275 16.80 14.59 -15.14
CA ARG A 275 16.17 14.06 -13.93
C ARG A 275 17.00 14.46 -12.74
N ILE A 276 16.36 15.16 -11.80
CA ILE A 276 16.93 15.52 -10.51
C ILE A 276 16.17 14.71 -9.47
N PHE A 277 16.86 13.87 -8.71
CA PHE A 277 16.22 13.06 -7.69
C PHE A 277 17.05 12.96 -6.42
N THR A 278 16.36 12.84 -5.29
CA THR A 278 16.96 12.52 -3.99
C THR A 278 15.97 11.71 -3.16
N LYS A 279 16.51 10.78 -2.37
CA LYS A 279 15.73 9.92 -1.47
C LYS A 279 16.08 10.30 -0.03
N VAL A 280 15.06 10.75 0.69
CA VAL A 280 15.17 11.15 2.09
C VAL A 280 14.63 9.99 2.92
N GLN A 281 15.43 9.47 3.84
CA GLN A 281 14.98 8.54 4.87
C GLN A 281 14.87 9.29 6.19
N THR A 282 13.71 9.21 6.84
CA THR A 282 13.41 9.94 8.08
C THR A 282 13.29 9.03 9.29
N ALA A 283 12.95 7.75 9.08
CA ALA A 283 12.91 6.78 10.15
C ALA A 283 13.01 5.34 9.64
N ASN A 284 13.41 4.44 10.52
CA ASN A 284 13.33 3.00 10.30
C ASN A 284 12.37 2.36 11.30
N PHE A 285 11.54 1.44 10.82
CA PHE A 285 10.58 0.74 11.65
C PHE A 285 10.58 -0.77 11.40
N LYS A 286 10.09 -1.50 12.39
CA LYS A 286 9.86 -2.94 12.31
C LYS A 286 8.55 -3.27 13.01
N MET A 287 7.73 -4.07 12.35
CA MET A 287 6.46 -4.55 12.89
C MET A 287 6.69 -5.75 13.81
N ARG A 288 5.75 -5.96 14.71
CA ARG A 288 5.68 -7.14 15.57
C ARG A 288 5.35 -8.38 14.72
N ARG A 289 5.77 -9.55 15.19
CA ARG A 289 5.53 -10.85 14.52
C ARG A 289 4.44 -11.69 15.19
N ASP A 290 4.40 -11.67 16.52
CA ASP A 290 3.50 -12.50 17.32
C ASP A 290 2.46 -11.62 18.04
N ASN A 291 1.26 -12.17 18.27
CA ASN A 291 0.14 -11.47 18.92
C ASN A 291 -0.19 -10.11 18.27
N ILE A 292 -0.17 -10.06 16.94
CA ILE A 292 -0.52 -8.86 16.17
C ILE A 292 -1.99 -8.51 16.41
N MET A 293 -2.29 -7.23 16.61
CA MET A 293 -3.67 -6.73 16.63
C MET A 293 -4.07 -6.26 15.23
N LEU A 294 -5.01 -6.99 14.60
CA LEU A 294 -5.53 -6.63 13.29
C LEU A 294 -6.48 -5.44 13.38
N ASP A 295 -6.60 -4.72 12.26
CA ASP A 295 -7.67 -3.74 12.07
C ASP A 295 -9.05 -4.40 12.25
N GLU A 296 -10.00 -3.68 12.84
CA GLU A 296 -11.34 -4.23 13.13
C GLU A 296 -12.10 -4.61 11.85
N GLY A 297 -11.93 -3.84 10.76
CA GLY A 297 -12.52 -4.16 9.47
C GLY A 297 -11.92 -5.45 8.89
N MET A 298 -10.60 -5.60 8.94
CA MET A 298 -9.94 -6.85 8.50
C MET A 298 -10.38 -8.05 9.34
N LEU A 299 -10.53 -7.87 10.66
CA LEU A 299 -11.00 -8.92 11.56
C LEU A 299 -12.42 -9.36 11.19
N GLN A 300 -13.34 -8.42 10.95
CA GLN A 300 -14.70 -8.73 10.50
C GLN A 300 -14.68 -9.50 9.17
N SER A 301 -13.97 -8.98 8.16
CA SER A 301 -13.83 -9.63 6.86
C SER A 301 -13.23 -11.05 6.96
N LEU A 302 -12.31 -11.28 7.90
CA LEU A 302 -11.72 -12.59 8.14
C LEU A 302 -12.72 -13.56 8.78
N MET A 303 -13.51 -13.10 9.76
CA MET A 303 -14.55 -13.92 10.41
C MET A 303 -15.71 -14.25 9.46
N GLU A 304 -15.88 -13.43 8.42
CA GLU A 304 -16.87 -13.59 7.37
C GLU A 304 -16.46 -14.59 6.28
N LEU A 305 -15.19 -15.02 6.25
CA LEU A 305 -14.72 -16.02 5.29
C LEU A 305 -15.21 -17.43 5.66
N PRO A 306 -15.68 -18.23 4.69
CA PRO A 306 -16.07 -19.60 4.94
C PRO A 306 -14.85 -20.51 5.16
N ASP A 307 -14.98 -21.49 6.07
CA ASP A 307 -13.98 -22.57 6.24
C ASP A 307 -13.79 -23.41 4.97
N ARG A 308 -14.85 -23.51 4.14
CA ARG A 308 -14.79 -24.16 2.83
C ARG A 308 -14.25 -23.17 1.81
N TYR A 309 -13.18 -23.58 1.13
CA TYR A 309 -12.54 -22.76 0.11
C TYR A 309 -13.55 -22.23 -0.93
N ASN A 310 -13.58 -20.91 -1.08
CA ASN A 310 -14.36 -20.21 -2.09
C ASN A 310 -13.48 -19.15 -2.76
N TYR A 311 -13.13 -19.35 -4.04
CA TYR A 311 -12.22 -18.43 -4.72
C TYR A 311 -12.70 -16.97 -4.71
N GLY A 312 -14.00 -16.71 -4.95
CA GLY A 312 -14.55 -15.36 -5.01
C GLY A 312 -14.37 -14.57 -3.72
N MET A 313 -14.70 -15.17 -2.58
CA MET A 313 -14.59 -14.53 -1.25
C MET A 313 -13.13 -14.23 -0.90
N TYR A 314 -12.24 -15.20 -1.10
CA TYR A 314 -10.81 -15.03 -0.81
C TYR A 314 -10.15 -14.04 -1.77
N ALA A 315 -10.55 -14.04 -3.06
CA ALA A 315 -10.06 -13.07 -4.03
C ALA A 315 -10.52 -11.65 -3.67
N ASN A 316 -11.76 -11.48 -3.20
CA ASN A 316 -12.25 -10.19 -2.71
C ASN A 316 -11.46 -9.71 -1.49
N PHE A 317 -11.22 -10.60 -0.52
CA PHE A 317 -10.39 -10.30 0.65
C PHE A 317 -8.97 -9.84 0.26
N ILE A 318 -8.33 -10.54 -0.68
CA ILE A 318 -7.00 -10.16 -1.19
C ILE A 318 -7.04 -8.83 -1.96
N ASN A 319 -8.15 -8.55 -2.66
CA ASN A 319 -8.33 -7.28 -3.35
C ASN A 319 -8.48 -6.12 -2.36
N ASP A 320 -9.20 -6.32 -1.26
CA ASP A 320 -9.50 -5.29 -0.27
C ASP A 320 -8.31 -5.00 0.67
N TYR A 321 -7.61 -6.04 1.14
CA TYR A 321 -6.49 -5.92 2.10
C TYR A 321 -5.11 -6.12 1.48
N GLY A 322 -5.04 -6.37 0.17
CA GLY A 322 -3.78 -6.56 -0.53
C GLY A 322 -3.21 -7.97 -0.44
N THR A 323 -2.23 -8.21 -1.32
CA THR A 323 -1.52 -9.50 -1.44
C THR A 323 -0.45 -9.69 -0.37
N HIS A 324 0.07 -8.59 0.17
CA HIS A 324 1.19 -8.54 1.10
C HIS A 324 0.90 -7.49 2.16
N TYR A 325 1.62 -7.57 3.28
CA TYR A 325 1.59 -6.58 4.34
C TYR A 325 3.03 -6.21 4.72
N ILE A 326 3.21 -5.04 5.32
CA ILE A 326 4.54 -4.51 5.62
C ILE A 326 5.05 -5.10 6.94
N THR A 327 6.24 -5.72 6.94
CA THR A 327 6.86 -6.26 8.17
C THR A 327 7.95 -5.35 8.75
N SER A 328 8.56 -4.52 7.92
CA SER A 328 9.61 -3.58 8.26
C SER A 328 9.90 -2.68 7.08
N GLY A 329 10.45 -1.50 7.32
CA GLY A 329 10.84 -0.60 6.24
C GLY A 329 11.51 0.67 6.76
N SER A 330 11.75 1.58 5.83
CA SER A 330 12.20 2.93 6.10
C SER A 330 11.08 3.90 5.70
N MET A 331 10.73 4.81 6.58
CA MET A 331 9.91 5.98 6.29
C MET A 331 10.76 7.07 5.67
N GLY A 332 10.13 7.92 4.87
CA GLY A 332 10.81 9.01 4.21
C GLY A 332 10.02 9.52 3.02
N GLY A 333 10.75 10.08 2.05
CA GLY A 333 10.17 10.60 0.83
C GLY A 333 11.17 10.57 -0.32
N THR A 334 10.65 10.69 -1.52
CA THR A 334 11.45 10.88 -2.74
C THR A 334 11.11 12.24 -3.31
N TYR A 335 12.13 13.07 -3.51
CA TYR A 335 12.02 14.32 -4.23
C TYR A 335 12.52 14.09 -5.65
N GLU A 336 11.66 14.23 -6.64
CA GLU A 336 11.96 13.92 -8.03
C GLU A 336 11.40 15.01 -8.96
N TYR A 337 12.28 15.55 -9.81
CA TYR A 337 11.97 16.54 -10.83
C TYR A 337 12.49 16.08 -12.18
N ILE A 338 11.69 16.28 -13.22
CA ILE A 338 12.07 16.03 -14.60
C ILE A 338 11.96 17.36 -15.35
N LEU A 339 13.08 17.89 -15.81
CA LEU A 339 13.13 19.07 -16.65
C LEU A 339 13.19 18.66 -18.11
N VAL A 340 12.30 19.24 -18.92
CA VAL A 340 12.30 19.09 -20.39
C VAL A 340 12.97 20.32 -20.98
N LEU A 341 14.08 20.11 -21.69
CA LEU A 341 14.96 21.15 -22.19
C LEU A 341 14.96 21.16 -23.72
N ASP A 342 14.69 22.30 -24.34
CA ASP A 342 14.77 22.47 -25.80
C ASP A 342 16.24 22.68 -26.22
N LYS A 343 16.79 21.74 -27.00
CA LYS A 343 18.19 21.73 -27.45
C LYS A 343 18.55 22.99 -28.22
N GLU A 344 17.72 23.39 -29.17
CA GLU A 344 18.00 24.54 -30.06
C GLU A 344 17.95 25.85 -29.28
N LYS A 345 16.99 26.00 -28.36
CA LYS A 345 16.90 27.18 -27.51
C LYS A 345 18.06 27.27 -26.54
N MET A 346 18.49 26.16 -25.93
CA MET A 346 19.66 26.14 -25.06
C MET A 346 20.93 26.55 -25.81
N GLU A 347 21.16 26.02 -27.01
CA GLU A 347 22.32 26.38 -27.84
C GLU A 347 22.28 27.85 -28.28
N SER A 348 21.09 28.36 -28.64
CA SER A 348 20.93 29.75 -29.08
C SER A 348 21.05 30.78 -27.95
N SER A 349 20.72 30.38 -26.72
CA SER A 349 20.75 31.24 -25.52
C SER A 349 22.10 31.21 -24.81
N GLY A 350 23.00 30.31 -25.21
CA GLY A 350 24.39 30.23 -24.74
C GLY A 350 25.35 31.21 -25.43
N LYS A 351 24.83 32.30 -26.04
CA LYS A 351 25.60 33.41 -26.61
C LYS A 351 25.64 34.62 -25.70
#